data_AF-A0A329YDN8-F1
#
_entry.id   AF-A0A329YDN8-F1
#
_cell.length_a   1.000
_cell.length_b   1.000
_cell.length_c   1.000
_cell.angle_alpha   90.00
_cell.angle_beta   90.00
_cell.angle_gamma   90.00
#
_symmetry.space_group_name_H-M   'P 1'
#
loop_
_entity.id
_entity.type
_entity.pdbx_description
1 polymer ?
#
loop_
_entity_poly.entity_id
_entity_poly.type
_entity_poly.pdbx_seq_one_letter_code
_entity_poly.pdbx_strand_id
1 'polypeptide(L)'
;MQVAIVTGGSRGIGRAASVALARRGFAVVVNYAGSADDAAVVVSQIETIGGEAIAIKADVASAEQVKALFDGAQQQFGGIDVLVACAGVMTPSPLAKVTDEDFDRHFTVNVRGTFNAFREAANRVRDNGRLIGFSSTTLALNAPGYSIYNATKGAVEGMVRVVAKELGGRGITVNAAAPGPVETELFLRDKPQELVDRMASMAPLNRLGQPDDIAEVVAFLASREAGWVNGQVLRANGGIA
;
A
#
# COMPACT_ATOMS: atom_id res chain seq x y z
N MET A 1 2.59 15.29 -17.22
CA MET A 1 3.26 14.35 -16.30
C MET A 1 2.23 13.75 -15.37
N GLN A 2 2.24 12.42 -15.18
CA GLN A 2 1.35 11.77 -14.21
C GLN A 2 2.02 11.74 -12.84
N VAL A 3 1.23 11.87 -11.77
CA VAL A 3 1.72 12.01 -10.40
C VAL A 3 1.14 10.91 -9.51
N ALA A 4 2.01 10.25 -8.76
CA ALA A 4 1.64 9.20 -7.83
C ALA A 4 2.04 9.55 -6.39
N ILE A 5 1.10 9.44 -5.46
CA ILE A 5 1.36 9.47 -4.02
C ILE A 5 1.46 8.03 -3.51
N VAL A 6 2.54 7.68 -2.82
CA VAL A 6 2.72 6.36 -2.18
C VAL A 6 2.86 6.53 -0.68
N THR A 7 1.84 6.14 0.08
CA THR A 7 1.91 6.15 1.55
C THR A 7 2.72 4.99 2.07
N GLY A 8 3.56 5.23 3.09
CA GLY A 8 4.55 4.24 3.51
C GLY A 8 5.58 3.92 2.42
N GLY A 9 5.85 4.88 1.53
CA GLY A 9 6.73 4.73 0.37
C GLY A 9 8.22 4.61 0.70
N SER A 10 8.64 4.76 1.96
CA SER A 10 10.05 4.75 2.31
C SER A 10 10.66 3.34 2.46
N ARG A 11 9.85 2.30 2.66
CA ARG A 11 10.37 0.93 2.95
C ARG A 11 9.53 -0.17 2.31
N GLY A 12 10.12 -1.37 2.26
CA GLY A 12 9.46 -2.61 1.84
C GLY A 12 8.75 -2.49 0.50
N ILE A 13 7.49 -2.91 0.44
CA ILE A 13 6.66 -2.86 -0.76
C ILE A 13 6.40 -1.41 -1.21
N GLY A 14 6.20 -0.48 -0.28
CA GLY A 14 5.97 0.93 -0.62
C GLY A 14 7.14 1.54 -1.38
N ARG A 15 8.37 1.28 -0.93
CA ARG A 15 9.60 1.67 -1.65
C ARG A 15 9.65 1.08 -3.04
N ALA A 16 9.46 -0.24 -3.15
CA ALA A 16 9.50 -0.92 -4.44
C ALA A 16 8.43 -0.35 -5.40
N ALA A 17 7.22 -0.09 -4.91
CA ALA A 17 6.15 0.55 -5.67
C ALA A 17 6.51 1.98 -6.10
N SER A 18 7.12 2.79 -5.24
CA SER A 18 7.60 4.13 -5.59
C SER A 18 8.61 4.09 -6.74
N VAL A 19 9.60 3.19 -6.68
CA VAL A 19 10.60 3.04 -7.75
C VAL A 19 9.98 2.48 -9.03
N ALA A 20 9.09 1.49 -8.94
CA ALA A 20 8.41 0.90 -10.10
C ALA A 20 7.52 1.93 -10.83
N LEU A 21 6.81 2.77 -10.09
CA LEU A 21 6.02 3.87 -10.66
C LEU A 21 6.92 4.91 -11.32
N ALA A 22 8.03 5.30 -10.70
CA ALA A 22 8.98 6.22 -11.30
C ALA A 22 9.54 5.69 -12.64
N ARG A 23 9.88 4.40 -12.71
CA ARG A 23 10.31 3.72 -13.96
C ARG A 23 9.26 3.79 -15.08
N ARG A 24 7.98 3.95 -14.73
CA ARG A 24 6.87 4.12 -15.68
C ARG A 24 6.55 5.58 -15.98
N GLY A 25 7.40 6.52 -15.56
CA GLY A 25 7.29 7.95 -15.89
C GLY A 25 6.35 8.74 -14.98
N PHE A 26 6.00 8.21 -13.80
CA PHE A 26 5.30 8.99 -12.78
C PHE A 26 6.29 9.88 -12.01
N ALA A 27 5.89 11.11 -11.73
CA ALA A 27 6.46 11.85 -10.62
C ALA A 27 5.91 11.29 -9.30
N VAL A 28 6.79 11.03 -8.32
CA VAL A 28 6.43 10.26 -7.13
C VAL A 28 6.56 11.08 -5.86
N VAL A 29 5.48 11.14 -5.08
CA VAL A 29 5.51 11.64 -3.70
C VAL A 29 5.69 10.45 -2.76
N VAL A 30 6.88 10.35 -2.19
CA VAL A 30 7.25 9.33 -1.20
C VAL A 30 6.78 9.79 0.17
N ASN A 31 5.64 9.31 0.63
CA ASN A 31 5.17 9.59 1.98
C ASN A 31 5.83 8.67 3.02
N TYR A 32 6.22 9.24 4.14
CA TYR A 32 6.75 8.53 5.30
C TYR A 32 6.20 9.12 6.62
N ALA A 33 6.20 8.31 7.68
CA ALA A 33 5.84 8.75 9.02
C ALA A 33 7.04 8.77 10.00
N GLY A 34 7.96 7.81 9.84
CA GLY A 34 9.10 7.59 10.74
C GLY A 34 10.41 8.20 10.20
N SER A 35 11.16 7.40 9.45
CA SER A 35 12.52 7.74 8.98
C SER A 35 12.51 8.63 7.74
N ALA A 36 13.05 9.85 7.89
CA ALA A 36 13.29 10.76 6.77
C ALA A 36 14.45 10.27 5.89
N ASP A 37 15.46 9.64 6.49
CA ASP A 37 16.64 9.13 5.78
C ASP A 37 16.24 8.01 4.81
N ASP A 38 15.39 7.07 5.24
CA ASP A 38 14.87 6.02 4.36
C ASP A 38 14.12 6.63 3.17
N ALA A 39 13.30 7.66 3.41
CA ALA A 39 12.56 8.34 2.36
C ALA A 39 13.49 9.08 1.39
N ALA A 40 14.53 9.74 1.91
CA ALA A 40 15.54 10.43 1.10
C ALA A 40 16.32 9.45 0.21
N VAL A 41 16.64 8.25 0.71
CA VAL A 41 17.24 7.18 -0.09
C VAL A 41 16.33 6.80 -1.27
N VAL A 42 15.03 6.65 -1.05
CA VAL A 42 14.08 6.33 -2.15
C VAL A 42 14.02 7.47 -3.18
N VAL A 43 13.98 8.73 -2.73
CA VAL A 43 14.01 9.89 -3.64
C VAL A 43 15.28 9.86 -4.50
N SER A 44 16.45 9.69 -3.88
CA SER A 44 17.72 9.61 -4.61
C SER A 44 17.78 8.44 -5.60
N GLN A 45 17.21 7.29 -5.24
CA GLN A 45 17.09 6.15 -6.15
C GLN A 45 16.25 6.48 -7.38
N ILE A 46 15.14 7.20 -7.20
CA ILE A 46 14.26 7.65 -8.29
C ILE A 46 14.98 8.66 -9.18
N GLU A 47 15.67 9.63 -8.60
CA GLU A 47 16.46 10.63 -9.35
C GLU A 47 17.58 9.98 -10.17
N THR A 48 18.25 8.96 -9.61
CA THR A 48 19.32 8.21 -10.30
C THR A 48 18.84 7.51 -11.57
N ILE A 49 17.57 7.07 -11.61
CA ILE A 49 16.97 6.48 -12.82
C ILE A 49 16.30 7.51 -13.73
N GLY A 50 16.53 8.81 -13.48
CA GLY A 50 16.00 9.92 -14.27
C GLY A 50 14.53 10.28 -13.99
N GLY A 51 13.96 9.79 -12.89
CA GLY A 51 12.60 10.13 -12.45
C GLY A 51 12.57 11.35 -11.54
N GLU A 52 11.36 11.85 -11.27
CA GLU A 52 11.12 12.96 -10.35
C GLU A 52 10.45 12.45 -9.07
N ALA A 53 10.98 12.83 -7.90
CA ALA A 53 10.36 12.50 -6.63
C ALA A 53 10.57 13.56 -5.55
N ILE A 54 9.65 13.60 -4.59
CA ILE A 54 9.80 14.34 -3.34
C ILE A 54 9.40 13.46 -2.16
N ALA A 55 9.97 13.72 -0.98
CA ALA A 55 9.56 13.08 0.26
C ALA A 55 8.67 14.02 1.08
N ILE A 56 7.53 13.52 1.57
CA ILE A 56 6.64 14.29 2.46
C ILE A 56 6.32 13.49 3.72
N LYS A 57 6.63 14.06 4.88
CA LYS A 57 6.26 13.48 6.17
C LYS A 57 4.76 13.68 6.41
N ALA A 58 4.04 12.59 6.62
CA ALA A 58 2.66 12.62 7.11
C ALA A 58 2.29 11.28 7.75
N ASP A 59 1.70 11.33 8.93
CA ASP A 59 1.00 10.19 9.52
C ASP A 59 -0.37 10.04 8.86
N VAL A 60 -0.59 8.89 8.19
CA VAL A 60 -1.85 8.58 7.51
C VAL A 60 -3.04 8.54 8.47
N ALA A 61 -2.82 8.26 9.76
CA ALA A 61 -3.89 8.27 10.77
C ALA A 61 -4.44 9.68 11.04
N SER A 62 -3.69 10.74 10.74
CA SER A 62 -4.13 12.13 10.87
C SER A 62 -4.72 12.65 9.56
N ALA A 63 -6.01 12.99 9.58
CA ALA A 63 -6.69 13.55 8.40
C ALA A 63 -6.06 14.88 7.93
N GLU A 64 -5.62 15.73 8.86
CA GLU A 64 -4.95 17.00 8.54
C GLU A 64 -3.60 16.78 7.88
N GLN A 65 -2.80 15.81 8.35
CA GLN A 65 -1.52 15.50 7.73
C GLN A 65 -1.69 14.85 6.36
N VAL A 66 -2.71 14.01 6.17
CA VAL A 66 -3.06 13.48 4.84
C VAL A 66 -3.48 14.61 3.90
N LYS A 67 -4.29 15.56 4.37
CA LYS A 67 -4.62 16.75 3.57
C LYS A 67 -3.35 17.52 3.17
N ALA A 68 -2.45 17.77 4.12
CA ALA A 68 -1.19 18.46 3.85
C ALA A 68 -0.28 17.69 2.88
N LEU A 69 -0.28 16.35 2.92
CA LEU A 69 0.39 15.50 1.94
C LEU A 69 -0.13 15.74 0.51
N PHE A 70 -1.45 15.78 0.34
CA PHE A 70 -2.07 16.06 -0.96
C PHE A 70 -1.85 17.51 -1.41
N ASP A 71 -1.88 18.47 -0.48
CA ASP A 71 -1.56 19.88 -0.75
C ASP A 71 -0.12 20.01 -1.29
N GLY A 72 0.85 19.38 -0.63
CA GLY A 72 2.26 19.40 -1.06
C GLY A 72 2.48 18.71 -2.41
N ALA A 73 1.81 17.59 -2.67
CA ALA A 73 1.86 16.91 -3.96
C ALA A 73 1.34 17.82 -5.10
N GLN A 74 0.21 18.49 -4.87
CA GLN A 74 -0.41 19.38 -5.85
C GLN A 74 0.40 20.66 -6.04
N GLN A 75 1.01 21.20 -4.98
CA GLN A 75 1.90 22.35 -5.06
C GLN A 75 3.13 22.03 -5.91
N GLN A 76 3.73 20.85 -5.74
CA GLN A 76 4.93 20.47 -6.48
C GLN A 76 4.66 20.10 -7.93
N PHE A 77 3.63 19.28 -8.18
CA PHE A 77 3.44 18.64 -9.49
C PHE A 77 2.12 19.03 -10.21
N GLY A 78 1.33 19.94 -9.61
CA GLY A 78 0.12 20.49 -10.23
C GLY A 78 -1.10 19.56 -10.23
N GLY A 79 -1.03 18.39 -9.60
CA GLY A 79 -2.18 17.50 -9.40
C GLY A 79 -1.77 16.05 -9.17
N ILE A 80 -2.77 15.16 -9.12
CA ILE A 80 -2.60 13.79 -8.63
C ILE A 80 -3.39 12.85 -9.54
N ASP A 81 -2.74 11.78 -10.00
CA ASP A 81 -3.33 10.79 -10.90
C ASP A 81 -3.47 9.42 -10.22
N VAL A 82 -2.55 9.10 -9.29
CA VAL A 82 -2.50 7.80 -8.61
C VAL A 82 -2.31 8.00 -7.10
N LEU A 83 -3.11 7.27 -6.31
CA LEU A 83 -2.84 7.03 -4.89
C LEU A 83 -2.55 5.55 -4.66
N VAL A 84 -1.42 5.26 -4.01
CA VAL A 84 -1.09 3.94 -3.45
C VAL A 84 -1.08 4.04 -1.93
N ALA A 85 -2.13 3.52 -1.29
CA ALA A 85 -2.28 3.48 0.16
C ALA A 85 -1.60 2.23 0.75
N CYS A 86 -0.27 2.24 0.84
CA CYS A 86 0.55 1.09 1.27
C CYS A 86 0.93 1.11 2.77
N ALA A 87 0.81 2.26 3.46
CA ALA A 87 1.12 2.36 4.88
C ALA A 87 0.30 1.35 5.71
N GLY A 88 0.96 0.65 6.62
CA GLY A 88 0.31 -0.34 7.47
C GLY A 88 1.23 -0.91 8.54
N VAL A 89 0.61 -1.48 9.57
CA VAL A 89 1.27 -2.19 10.67
C VAL A 89 0.67 -3.58 10.84
N MET A 90 1.48 -4.48 11.39
CA MET A 90 1.09 -5.85 11.68
C MET A 90 1.85 -6.34 12.91
N THR A 91 1.12 -6.83 13.90
CA THR A 91 1.66 -7.56 15.05
C THR A 91 0.80 -8.80 15.25
N PRO A 92 1.26 -9.99 14.83
CA PRO A 92 0.54 -11.23 15.05
C PRO A 92 0.42 -11.52 16.54
N SER A 93 -0.81 -11.75 17.03
CA SER A 93 -1.08 -12.07 18.43
C SER A 93 -2.36 -12.90 18.55
N PRO A 94 -2.37 -14.03 19.29
CA PRO A 94 -3.60 -14.75 19.59
C PRO A 94 -4.64 -13.81 20.21
N LEU A 95 -5.92 -13.96 19.85
CA LEU A 95 -6.97 -13.03 20.27
C LEU A 95 -7.00 -12.78 21.79
N ALA A 96 -6.79 -13.82 22.60
CA ALA A 96 -6.76 -13.72 24.06
C ALA A 96 -5.59 -12.88 24.63
N LYS A 97 -4.60 -12.53 23.80
CA LYS A 97 -3.41 -11.73 24.17
C LYS A 97 -3.37 -10.38 23.46
N VAL A 98 -4.37 -10.07 22.62
CA VAL A 98 -4.49 -8.75 22.00
C VAL A 98 -4.91 -7.76 23.08
N THR A 99 -4.16 -6.67 23.25
CA THR A 99 -4.56 -5.56 24.11
C THR A 99 -5.40 -4.54 23.34
N ASP A 100 -6.10 -3.67 24.05
CA ASP A 100 -6.85 -2.58 23.44
C ASP A 100 -5.93 -1.64 22.64
N GLU A 101 -4.72 -1.39 23.11
CA GLU A 101 -3.72 -0.58 22.39
C GLU A 101 -3.27 -1.25 21.09
N ASP A 102 -3.11 -2.57 21.07
CA ASP A 102 -2.82 -3.31 19.84
C ASP A 102 -3.98 -3.21 18.86
N PHE A 103 -5.23 -3.36 19.33
CA PHE A 103 -6.42 -3.18 18.51
C PHE A 103 -6.46 -1.77 17.90
N ASP A 104 -6.37 -0.75 18.74
CA ASP A 104 -6.45 0.66 18.36
C ASP A 104 -5.35 1.03 17.37
N ARG A 105 -4.11 0.57 17.60
CA ARG A 105 -2.99 0.83 16.69
C ARG A 105 -3.23 0.22 15.30
N HIS A 106 -3.71 -1.01 15.22
CA HIS A 106 -4.00 -1.64 13.93
C HIS A 106 -5.12 -0.91 13.19
N PHE A 107 -6.24 -0.60 13.85
CA PHE A 107 -7.35 0.09 13.20
C PHE A 107 -7.01 1.53 12.83
N THR A 108 -6.29 2.25 13.69
CA THR A 108 -5.87 3.63 13.46
C THR A 108 -4.97 3.76 12.24
N VAL A 109 -3.99 2.86 12.08
CA VAL A 109 -3.10 2.92 10.92
C VAL A 109 -3.73 2.27 9.69
N ASN A 110 -4.19 1.02 9.79
CA ASN A 110 -4.56 0.24 8.62
C ASN A 110 -5.92 0.65 8.05
N VAL A 111 -6.91 0.96 8.91
CA VAL A 111 -8.28 1.29 8.48
C VAL A 111 -8.45 2.79 8.36
N ARG A 112 -8.25 3.54 9.45
CA ARG A 112 -8.40 5.01 9.45
C ARG A 112 -7.38 5.66 8.51
N GLY A 113 -6.15 5.16 8.44
CA GLY A 113 -5.16 5.64 7.48
C GLY A 113 -5.60 5.46 6.02
N THR A 114 -6.07 4.27 5.65
CA THR A 114 -6.61 4.01 4.31
C THR A 114 -7.83 4.86 4.02
N PHE A 115 -8.75 4.97 4.98
CA PHE A 115 -9.95 5.81 4.87
C PHE A 115 -9.57 7.29 4.62
N ASN A 116 -8.67 7.86 5.40
CA ASN A 116 -8.24 9.24 5.22
C ASN A 116 -7.65 9.48 3.82
N ALA A 117 -6.76 8.58 3.39
CA ALA A 117 -6.13 8.67 2.07
C ALA A 117 -7.15 8.51 0.93
N PHE A 118 -8.05 7.52 1.02
CA PHE A 118 -9.10 7.29 0.02
C PHE A 118 -10.08 8.46 -0.05
N ARG A 119 -10.49 9.01 1.09
CA ARG A 119 -11.38 10.18 1.15
C ARG A 119 -10.72 11.39 0.50
N GLU A 120 -9.45 11.66 0.78
CA GLU A 120 -8.76 12.79 0.17
C GLU A 120 -8.59 12.58 -1.34
N ALA A 121 -8.23 11.36 -1.77
CA ALA A 121 -8.10 11.00 -3.17
C ALA A 121 -9.43 11.08 -3.94
N ALA A 122 -10.54 10.64 -3.35
CA ALA A 122 -11.87 10.72 -3.96
C ALA A 122 -12.25 12.16 -4.36
N ASN A 123 -11.76 13.15 -3.61
CA ASN A 123 -12.00 14.56 -3.88
C ASN A 123 -10.99 15.22 -4.83
N ARG A 124 -9.78 14.66 -4.97
CA ARG A 124 -8.64 15.37 -5.60
C ARG A 124 -7.95 14.66 -6.75
N VAL A 125 -7.98 13.33 -6.80
CA VAL A 125 -7.40 12.59 -7.91
C VAL A 125 -8.14 12.99 -9.18
N ARG A 126 -7.41 13.26 -10.26
CA ARG A 126 -7.97 13.65 -11.55
C ARG A 126 -8.86 12.55 -12.12
N ASP A 127 -9.77 12.94 -13.02
CA ASP A 127 -10.58 11.97 -13.75
C ASP A 127 -9.68 10.98 -14.51
N ASN A 128 -10.13 9.74 -14.61
CA ASN A 128 -9.33 8.61 -15.10
C ASN A 128 -8.10 8.26 -14.25
N GLY A 129 -8.08 8.66 -12.97
CA GLY A 129 -7.03 8.29 -12.02
C GLY A 129 -7.19 6.88 -11.42
N ARG A 130 -6.32 6.55 -10.45
CA ARG A 130 -6.23 5.21 -9.84
C ARG A 130 -6.06 5.28 -8.33
N LEU A 131 -6.86 4.53 -7.59
CA LEU A 131 -6.67 4.31 -6.15
C LEU A 131 -6.33 2.83 -5.91
N ILE A 132 -5.23 2.58 -5.22
CA ILE A 132 -4.75 1.23 -4.91
C ILE A 132 -4.57 1.13 -3.41
N GLY A 133 -5.40 0.31 -2.77
CA GLY A 133 -5.25 -0.07 -1.36
C GLY A 133 -4.42 -1.35 -1.20
N PHE A 134 -4.15 -1.70 0.05
CA PHE A 134 -3.49 -2.96 0.40
C PHE A 134 -4.34 -3.80 1.33
N SER A 135 -4.77 -4.96 0.85
CA SER A 135 -5.30 -6.07 1.64
C SER A 135 -4.15 -7.04 1.99
N SER A 136 -4.47 -8.32 2.25
CA SER A 136 -3.48 -9.38 2.46
C SER A 136 -4.07 -10.75 2.13
N THR A 137 -3.22 -11.64 1.62
CA THR A 137 -3.58 -13.05 1.42
C THR A 137 -3.87 -13.78 2.74
N THR A 138 -3.47 -13.23 3.90
CA THR A 138 -3.78 -13.81 5.22
C THR A 138 -5.28 -13.96 5.49
N LEU A 139 -6.14 -13.19 4.81
CA LEU A 139 -7.60 -13.36 4.83
C LEU A 139 -8.07 -14.70 4.27
N ALA A 140 -7.32 -15.29 3.34
CA ALA A 140 -7.62 -16.61 2.79
C ALA A 140 -7.02 -17.73 3.63
N LEU A 141 -5.84 -17.49 4.21
CA LEU A 141 -5.10 -18.48 4.99
C LEU A 141 -5.67 -18.69 6.40
N ASN A 142 -6.34 -17.68 6.97
CA ASN A 142 -7.00 -17.77 8.29
C ASN A 142 -6.08 -18.28 9.41
N ALA A 143 -4.80 -17.89 9.37
CA ALA A 143 -3.81 -18.35 10.32
C ALA A 143 -4.08 -17.83 11.75
N PRO A 144 -3.88 -18.64 12.80
CA PRO A 144 -3.97 -18.19 14.18
C PRO A 144 -3.08 -16.97 14.44
N GLY A 145 -3.60 -16.02 15.23
CA GLY A 145 -2.90 -14.78 15.59
C GLY A 145 -3.11 -13.60 14.62
N TYR A 146 -3.87 -13.78 13.55
CA TYR A 146 -4.12 -12.74 12.54
C TYR A 146 -5.53 -12.13 12.62
N SER A 147 -6.35 -12.43 13.64
CA SER A 147 -7.75 -12.01 13.69
C SER A 147 -7.93 -10.49 13.52
N ILE A 148 -7.20 -9.67 14.29
CA ILE A 148 -7.30 -8.21 14.23
C ILE A 148 -6.73 -7.66 12.93
N TYR A 149 -5.54 -8.13 12.53
CA TYR A 149 -4.94 -7.71 11.26
C TYR A 149 -5.85 -8.03 10.07
N ASN A 150 -6.39 -9.24 9.99
CA ASN A 150 -7.35 -9.66 8.98
C ASN A 150 -8.62 -8.81 9.03
N ALA A 151 -9.17 -8.50 10.22
CA ALA A 151 -10.31 -7.60 10.34
C ALA A 151 -10.01 -6.23 9.69
N THR A 152 -8.82 -5.65 9.92
CA THR A 152 -8.45 -4.39 9.28
C THR A 152 -8.32 -4.50 7.76
N LYS A 153 -7.77 -5.59 7.24
CA LYS A 153 -7.64 -5.79 5.78
C LYS A 153 -8.98 -6.10 5.12
N GLY A 154 -9.87 -6.81 5.80
CA GLY A 154 -11.25 -7.01 5.37
C GLY A 154 -12.02 -5.70 5.26
N ALA A 155 -11.82 -4.77 6.20
CA ALA A 155 -12.38 -3.42 6.12
C ALA A 155 -11.88 -2.65 4.88
N VAL A 156 -10.59 -2.77 4.54
CA VAL A 156 -10.02 -2.17 3.32
C VAL A 156 -10.67 -2.77 2.06
N GLU A 157 -10.84 -4.09 1.98
CA GLU A 157 -11.54 -4.70 0.84
C GLU A 157 -13.01 -4.24 0.73
N GLY A 158 -13.68 -4.04 1.87
CA GLY A 158 -15.02 -3.46 1.92
C GLY A 158 -15.06 -2.06 1.30
N MET A 159 -14.13 -1.18 1.70
CA MET A 159 -14.00 0.16 1.13
C MET A 159 -13.74 0.12 -0.38
N VAL A 160 -12.78 -0.69 -0.84
CA VAL A 160 -12.43 -0.80 -2.26
C VAL A 160 -13.63 -1.12 -3.14
N ARG A 161 -14.44 -2.11 -2.74
CA ARG A 161 -15.60 -2.55 -3.54
C ARG A 161 -16.67 -1.47 -3.70
N VAL A 162 -16.87 -0.64 -2.68
CA VAL A 162 -17.91 0.40 -2.68
C VAL A 162 -17.40 1.68 -3.34
N VAL A 163 -16.20 2.15 -2.97
CA VAL A 163 -15.60 3.37 -3.53
C VAL A 163 -15.36 3.23 -5.04
N ALA A 164 -15.07 2.02 -5.54
CA ALA A 164 -15.01 1.73 -6.98
C ALA A 164 -16.29 2.10 -7.73
N LYS A 165 -17.46 1.89 -7.11
CA LYS A 165 -18.76 2.22 -7.70
C LYS A 165 -19.05 3.71 -7.61
N GLU A 166 -18.68 4.33 -6.49
CA GLU A 166 -18.87 5.77 -6.26
C GLU A 166 -18.04 6.62 -7.23
N LEU A 167 -16.81 6.21 -7.54
CA LEU A 167 -15.89 6.96 -8.40
C LEU A 167 -15.90 6.53 -9.87
N GLY A 168 -16.65 5.49 -10.23
CA GLY A 168 -16.71 4.96 -11.59
C GLY A 168 -17.17 5.99 -12.64
N GLY A 169 -18.07 6.91 -12.27
CA GLY A 169 -18.51 7.99 -13.15
C GLY A 169 -17.41 8.98 -13.55
N ARG A 170 -16.30 9.02 -12.79
CA ARG A 170 -15.11 9.83 -13.08
C ARG A 170 -14.02 9.05 -13.81
N GLY A 171 -14.30 7.80 -14.22
CA GLY A 171 -13.30 6.89 -14.80
C GLY A 171 -12.20 6.45 -13.83
N ILE A 172 -12.37 6.70 -12.52
CA ILE A 172 -11.38 6.35 -11.51
C ILE A 172 -11.57 4.88 -11.12
N THR A 173 -10.52 4.07 -11.23
CA THR A 173 -10.56 2.68 -10.75
C THR A 173 -10.04 2.59 -9.32
N VAL A 174 -10.65 1.74 -8.52
CA VAL A 174 -10.27 1.49 -7.13
C VAL A 174 -10.06 0.00 -6.94
N ASN A 175 -8.86 -0.42 -6.57
CA ASN A 175 -8.49 -1.82 -6.39
C ASN A 175 -7.65 -2.01 -5.12
N ALA A 176 -7.43 -3.26 -4.72
CA ALA A 176 -6.44 -3.61 -3.71
C ALA A 176 -5.43 -4.64 -4.24
N ALA A 177 -4.16 -4.46 -3.89
CA ALA A 177 -3.18 -5.53 -3.92
C ALA A 177 -3.29 -6.34 -2.61
N ALA A 178 -3.20 -7.67 -2.70
CA ALA A 178 -3.25 -8.58 -1.56
C ALA A 178 -2.03 -9.53 -1.57
N PRO A 179 -0.87 -9.06 -1.08
CA PRO A 179 0.35 -9.86 -1.09
C PRO A 179 0.26 -11.14 -0.27
N GLY A 180 1.03 -12.15 -0.66
CA GLY A 180 1.43 -13.25 0.22
C GLY A 180 2.52 -12.84 1.22
N PRO A 181 3.23 -13.80 1.83
CA PRO A 181 4.48 -13.55 2.54
C PRO A 181 5.52 -12.87 1.61
N VAL A 182 5.97 -11.68 1.99
CA VAL A 182 6.98 -10.91 1.23
C VAL A 182 8.15 -10.60 2.13
N GLU A 183 9.36 -10.79 1.61
CA GLU A 183 10.62 -10.52 2.30
C GLU A 183 10.80 -9.01 2.53
N THR A 184 10.26 -8.53 3.64
CA THR A 184 10.36 -7.14 4.10
C THR A 184 10.79 -7.13 5.55
N GLU A 185 11.40 -6.02 5.99
CA GLU A 185 11.69 -5.81 7.41
C GLU A 185 10.43 -6.00 8.28
N LEU A 186 9.28 -5.45 7.86
CA LEU A 186 7.99 -5.61 8.56
C LEU A 186 7.60 -7.08 8.72
N PHE A 187 7.86 -7.91 7.71
CA PHE A 187 7.49 -9.32 7.73
C PHE A 187 8.48 -10.17 8.52
N LEU A 188 9.79 -9.92 8.40
CA LEU A 188 10.84 -10.72 9.00
C LEU A 188 11.07 -10.42 10.49
N ARG A 189 10.69 -9.22 10.94
CA ARG A 189 10.92 -8.79 12.32
C ARG A 189 10.34 -9.79 13.33
N ASP A 190 11.17 -10.19 14.28
CA ASP A 190 10.84 -11.09 15.39
C ASP A 190 10.39 -12.51 14.97
N LYS A 191 10.65 -12.94 13.73
CA LYS A 191 10.33 -14.30 13.27
C LYS A 191 11.55 -15.23 13.32
N PRO A 192 11.42 -16.42 13.91
CA PRO A 192 12.44 -17.48 13.79
C PRO A 192 12.62 -17.91 12.33
N GLN A 193 13.86 -18.25 11.94
CA GLN A 193 14.17 -18.69 10.58
C GLN A 193 13.31 -19.89 10.15
N GLU A 194 13.06 -20.84 11.04
CA GLU A 194 12.19 -22.00 10.76
C GLU A 194 10.77 -21.60 10.34
N LEU A 195 10.24 -20.51 10.93
CA LEU A 195 8.92 -19.98 10.54
C LEU A 195 8.98 -19.32 9.16
N VAL A 196 10.08 -18.63 8.85
CA VAL A 196 10.32 -17.99 7.55
C VAL A 196 10.40 -19.07 6.46
N ASP A 197 11.19 -20.11 6.66
CA ASP A 197 11.37 -21.23 5.72
C ASP A 197 10.06 -21.99 5.50
N ARG A 198 9.29 -22.22 6.58
CA ARG A 198 7.96 -22.81 6.49
C ARG A 198 7.01 -21.93 5.67
N MET A 199 7.03 -20.61 5.86
CA MET A 199 6.17 -19.71 5.08
C MET A 199 6.58 -19.67 3.60
N ALA A 200 7.88 -19.74 3.30
CA ALA A 200 8.39 -19.81 1.93
C ALA A 200 7.93 -21.08 1.19
N SER A 201 7.84 -22.21 1.88
CA SER A 201 7.40 -23.49 1.29
C SER A 201 5.89 -23.65 1.17
N MET A 202 5.09 -22.72 1.71
CA MET A 202 3.63 -22.77 1.55
C MET A 202 3.19 -22.45 0.12
N ALA A 203 3.90 -21.56 -0.57
CA ALA A 203 3.59 -21.22 -1.96
C ALA A 203 4.22 -22.28 -2.90
N PRO A 204 3.52 -22.72 -3.97
CA PRO A 204 4.10 -23.59 -4.99
C PRO A 204 5.43 -23.13 -5.59
N LEU A 205 5.69 -21.82 -5.59
CA LEU A 205 6.96 -21.23 -6.05
C LEU A 205 8.13 -21.41 -5.07
N ASN A 206 7.90 -21.98 -3.88
CA ASN A 206 8.90 -22.33 -2.86
C ASN A 206 9.86 -21.20 -2.48
N ARG A 207 9.34 -19.96 -2.42
CA ARG A 207 10.07 -18.79 -1.96
C ARG A 207 9.12 -17.77 -1.35
N LEU A 208 9.65 -16.86 -0.53
CA LEU A 208 8.96 -15.63 -0.24
C LEU A 208 8.84 -14.77 -1.50
N GLY A 209 7.75 -14.01 -1.58
CA GLY A 209 7.66 -12.90 -2.52
C GLY A 209 8.75 -11.87 -2.24
N GLN A 210 9.22 -11.19 -3.27
CA GLN A 210 10.08 -10.02 -3.16
C GLN A 210 9.21 -8.76 -3.25
N PRO A 211 9.62 -7.63 -2.64
CA PRO A 211 8.87 -6.37 -2.75
C PRO A 211 8.56 -5.99 -4.21
N ASP A 212 9.47 -6.28 -5.13
CA ASP A 212 9.31 -6.02 -6.56
C ASP A 212 8.22 -6.88 -7.22
N ASP A 213 7.98 -8.11 -6.75
CA ASP A 213 6.87 -8.95 -7.25
C ASP A 213 5.51 -8.25 -7.04
N ILE A 214 5.39 -7.48 -5.94
CA ILE A 214 4.18 -6.74 -5.61
C ILE A 214 4.16 -5.36 -6.26
N ALA A 215 5.32 -4.72 -6.38
CA ALA A 215 5.45 -3.42 -7.01
C ALA A 215 4.96 -3.44 -8.46
N GLU A 216 5.26 -4.49 -9.23
CA GLU A 216 4.77 -4.62 -10.61
C GLU A 216 3.25 -4.81 -10.70
N VAL A 217 2.64 -5.47 -9.71
CA VAL A 217 1.18 -5.56 -9.60
C VAL A 217 0.57 -4.18 -9.33
N VAL A 218 1.16 -3.42 -8.42
CA VAL A 218 0.74 -2.02 -8.16
C VAL A 218 0.91 -1.16 -9.41
N ALA A 219 2.04 -1.29 -10.10
CA ALA A 219 2.34 -0.52 -11.30
C ALA A 219 1.42 -0.87 -12.47
N PHE A 220 0.99 -2.14 -12.59
CA PHE A 220 -0.09 -2.54 -13.50
C PHE A 220 -1.43 -1.90 -13.11
N LEU A 221 -1.86 -2.00 -11.86
CA LEU A 221 -3.12 -1.38 -11.41
C LEU A 221 -3.13 0.15 -11.55
N ALA A 222 -1.96 0.79 -11.51
CA ALA A 222 -1.79 2.22 -11.73
C ALA A 222 -1.82 2.61 -13.22
N SER A 223 -1.76 1.65 -14.14
CA SER A 223 -1.57 1.91 -15.56
C SER A 223 -2.90 2.14 -16.30
N ARG A 224 -2.79 2.52 -17.59
CA ARG A 224 -3.96 2.67 -18.46
C ARG A 224 -4.54 1.32 -18.86
N GLU A 225 -3.68 0.31 -19.03
CA GLU A 225 -4.02 -1.05 -19.40
C GLU A 225 -4.93 -1.73 -18.37
N ALA A 226 -4.81 -1.36 -17.08
CA ALA A 226 -5.71 -1.81 -16.03
C ALA A 226 -7.04 -1.03 -15.95
N GLY A 227 -7.36 -0.18 -16.94
CA GLY A 227 -8.57 0.66 -16.93
C GLY A 227 -9.90 -0.10 -16.84
N TRP A 228 -9.91 -1.42 -17.10
CA TRP A 228 -11.07 -2.29 -16.92
C TRP A 228 -11.04 -3.14 -15.64
N VAL A 229 -9.96 -3.05 -14.87
CA VAL A 229 -9.84 -3.70 -13.56
C VAL A 229 -10.33 -2.72 -12.50
N ASN A 230 -11.54 -2.92 -11.99
CA ASN A 230 -12.14 -2.02 -11.00
C ASN A 230 -12.90 -2.79 -9.90
N GLY A 231 -12.74 -2.37 -8.65
CA GLY A 231 -13.34 -3.02 -7.48
C GLY A 231 -12.71 -4.37 -7.11
N GLN A 232 -11.51 -4.66 -7.63
CA GLN A 232 -10.88 -5.97 -7.50
C GLN A 232 -9.87 -6.03 -6.34
N VAL A 233 -9.74 -7.22 -5.77
CA VAL A 233 -8.66 -7.58 -4.84
C VAL A 233 -7.75 -8.57 -5.56
N LEU A 234 -6.57 -8.11 -5.97
CA LEU A 234 -5.62 -8.91 -6.73
C LEU A 234 -4.60 -9.55 -5.79
N ARG A 235 -4.69 -10.87 -5.64
CA ARG A 235 -3.74 -11.64 -4.82
C ARG A 235 -2.46 -11.93 -5.58
N ALA A 236 -1.34 -11.47 -5.04
CA ALA A 236 0.00 -11.71 -5.57
C ALA A 236 0.78 -12.49 -4.52
N ASN A 237 0.66 -13.81 -4.58
CA ASN A 237 0.94 -14.67 -3.42
C ASN A 237 1.62 -16.00 -3.78
N GLY A 238 2.14 -16.12 -5.00
CA GLY A 238 2.84 -17.32 -5.47
C GLY A 238 1.98 -18.57 -5.59
N GLY A 239 0.65 -18.43 -5.60
CA GLY A 239 -0.30 -19.55 -5.70
C GLY A 239 -0.66 -20.21 -4.37
N ILE A 240 -0.37 -19.56 -3.25
CA ILE A 240 -0.63 -20.10 -1.90
C ILE A 240 -2.12 -20.18 -1.54
N ALA A 241 -2.98 -19.33 -2.11
CA ALA A 241 -4.42 -19.22 -1.80
C ALA A 241 -5.23 -18.50 -2.88
#